data_AF-T1JC81-F1
#
_entry.id   AF-T1JC81-F1
#
_cell.length_a   1.000
_cell.length_b   1.000
_cell.length_c   1.000
_cell.angle_alpha   90.00
_cell.angle_beta   90.00
_cell.angle_gamma   90.00
#
_symmetry.space_group_name_H-M   'P 1'
#
loop_
_entity.id
_entity.type
_entity.pdbx_description
1 polymer ?
#
loop_
_entity_poly.entity_id
_entity_poly.type
_entity_poly.pdbx_seq_one_letter_code
_entity_poly.pdbx_strand_id
1 'polypeptide(L)' 'MKQDQKTVDHRQSIMKWMKTKGYKSNKIILPAIFLGCGRGIMAKCNVEKDTCIISIPHCLLITTAVVNSSWLGLI' A
#
# COMPACT_ATOMS: atom_id res chain seq x y z
N MET A 1 -16.67 -30.08 -10.35
CA MET A 1 -15.28 -29.68 -10.66
C MET A 1 -14.89 -28.57 -9.71
N LYS A 2 -13.77 -28.74 -9.00
CA LYS A 2 -13.24 -27.81 -8.01
C LYS A 2 -12.72 -26.55 -8.70
N GLN A 3 -13.04 -25.39 -8.14
CA GLN A 3 -12.14 -24.24 -8.07
C GLN A 3 -12.66 -23.28 -6.99
N ASP A 4 -12.57 -23.71 -5.73
CA ASP A 4 -12.44 -22.77 -4.61
C ASP A 4 -11.03 -22.19 -4.66
N GLN A 5 -10.79 -21.30 -5.62
CA GLN A 5 -9.63 -20.44 -5.57
C GLN A 5 -9.90 -19.44 -4.45
N LYS A 6 -9.45 -19.80 -3.24
CA LYS A 6 -9.32 -18.89 -2.11
C LYS A 6 -8.67 -17.61 -2.63
N THR A 7 -9.47 -16.56 -2.86
CA THR A 7 -8.96 -15.23 -3.18
C THR A 7 -8.25 -14.77 -1.91
N VAL A 8 -6.95 -15.10 -1.79
CA VAL A 8 -6.11 -14.59 -0.72
C VAL A 8 -6.23 -13.08 -0.82
N ASP A 9 -6.82 -12.45 0.19
CA ASP A 9 -7.04 -11.01 0.22
C ASP A 9 -5.67 -10.32 0.32
N HIS A 10 -5.00 -10.15 -0.83
CA HIS A 10 -3.66 -9.55 -0.95
C HIS A 10 -3.59 -8.15 -0.31
N ARG A 11 -4.75 -7.51 -0.08
CA ARG A 11 -4.89 -6.19 0.55
C ARG A 11 -4.45 -6.22 2.02
N GLN A 12 -4.71 -7.32 2.74
CA GLN A 12 -4.23 -7.48 4.11
C GLN A 12 -2.71 -7.66 4.15
N SER A 13 -2.12 -8.23 3.10
CA SER A 13 -0.69 -8.53 3.06
C SER A 13 0.17 -7.26 2.99
N ILE A 14 -0.15 -6.30 2.10
CA ILE A 14 0.69 -5.11 1.93
C ILE A 14 0.63 -4.16 3.13
N MET A 15 -0.58 -3.92 3.69
CA MET A 15 -0.72 -3.06 4.87
C MET A 15 -0.04 -3.66 6.09
N LYS A 16 -0.09 -5.00 6.24
CA LYS A 16 0.61 -5.71 7.31
C LYS A 16 2.12 -5.62 7.12
N TRP A 17 2.63 -5.86 5.91
CA TRP A 17 4.05 -5.75 5.61
C TRP A 17 4.59 -4.33 5.79
N MET A 18 3.87 -3.30 5.32
CA MET A 18 4.31 -1.92 5.51
C MET A 18 4.43 -1.57 7.01
N LYS A 19 3.51 -2.05 7.85
CA LYS A 19 3.59 -1.87 9.31
C LYS A 19 4.86 -2.49 9.91
N THR A 20 5.31 -3.66 9.42
CA THR A 20 6.56 -4.28 9.91
C THR A 20 7.81 -3.49 9.50
N LYS A 21 7.68 -2.55 8.56
CA LYS A 21 8.75 -1.67 8.07
C LYS A 21 8.60 -0.22 8.57
N GLY A 22 7.73 0.03 9.55
CA GLY A 22 7.59 1.34 10.21
C GLY A 22 6.50 2.23 9.63
N TYR A 23 5.65 1.75 8.72
CA TYR A 23 4.46 2.49 8.29
C TYR A 23 3.46 2.64 9.43
N LYS A 24 3.16 3.90 9.78
CA LYS A 24 2.14 4.24 10.76
C LYS A 24 0.79 4.28 10.07
N SER A 25 0.10 3.14 10.07
CA SER A 25 -1.23 3.03 9.48
C SER A 25 -2.18 4.03 10.10
N ASN A 26 -2.73 4.87 9.25
CA ASN A 26 -3.80 5.78 9.59
C ASN A 26 -5.15 5.03 9.55
N LYS A 27 -5.99 5.19 10.58
CA LYS A 27 -7.35 4.60 10.64
C LYS A 27 -8.37 5.34 9.77
N ILE A 28 -8.04 6.50 9.21
CA ILE A 28 -8.97 7.35 8.44
C ILE A 28 -9.16 6.90 6.99
N ILE A 29 -8.38 5.94 6.48
CA ILE A 29 -8.49 5.45 5.10
C ILE A 29 -8.66 3.94 4.98
N LEU A 30 -9.27 3.49 3.88
CA LEU A 30 -9.32 2.09 3.46
C LEU A 30 -9.08 1.93 1.94
N PRO A 31 -8.50 0.79 1.50
CA PRO A 31 -8.50 0.44 0.08
C PRO A 31 -9.92 0.19 -0.43
N ALA A 32 -10.29 0.83 -1.54
CA ALA A 32 -11.61 0.69 -2.16
C ALA A 32 -11.50 0.35 -3.66
N ILE A 33 -12.60 -0.11 -4.25
CA ILE A 33 -12.75 -0.26 -5.71
C ILE A 33 -13.87 0.67 -6.14
N PHE A 34 -13.54 1.60 -7.03
CA PHE A 34 -14.48 2.55 -7.60
C PHE A 34 -14.85 2.12 -9.02
N LEU A 35 -16.14 2.20 -9.35
CA LEU A 35 -16.61 1.98 -10.72
C LEU A 35 -15.97 3.02 -11.65
N GLY A 36 -15.38 2.59 -12.76
CA GLY A 36 -14.71 3.46 -13.74
C GLY A 36 -13.23 3.76 -13.44
N CYS A 37 -12.81 3.83 -12.18
CA CYS A 37 -11.42 4.16 -11.80
C CYS A 37 -10.61 2.98 -11.25
N GLY A 38 -11.26 1.86 -10.91
CA GLY A 38 -10.58 0.70 -10.34
C GLY A 38 -10.18 0.89 -8.88
N ARG A 39 -8.98 0.42 -8.50
CA ARG A 39 -8.51 0.42 -7.10
C ARG A 39 -8.10 1.83 -6.66
N GLY A 40 -8.50 2.23 -5.46
CA GLY A 40 -8.12 3.52 -4.87
C GLY A 40 -8.18 3.51 -3.34
N ILE A 41 -8.19 4.70 -2.76
CA ILE A 41 -8.23 4.93 -1.32
C ILE A 41 -9.48 5.75 -1.00
N MET A 42 -10.24 5.32 0.00
CA MET A 42 -11.45 6.01 0.48
C MET A 42 -11.27 6.44 1.93
N ALA A 43 -11.70 7.66 2.24
CA ALA A 43 -11.77 8.16 3.61
C ALA A 43 -12.93 7.50 4.38
N LYS A 44 -12.71 7.21 5.67
CA LYS A 44 -13.72 6.68 6.62
C LYS A 44 -14.48 7.77 7.36
N CYS A 45 -13.95 8.99 7.33
CA CYS A 45 -14.45 10.14 8.04
C CYS A 45 -14.17 11.40 7.23
N ASN A 46 -14.73 12.52 7.64
CA ASN A 46 -14.37 13.82 7.09
C ASN A 46 -12.87 14.06 7.29
N VAL A 47 -12.23 14.63 6.27
CA VAL A 47 -10.82 14.98 6.28
C VAL A 47 -10.72 16.48 6.15
N GLU A 48 -10.12 17.13 7.14
CA GLU A 48 -9.91 18.58 7.14
C GLU A 48 -8.78 18.97 6.19
N LYS A 49 -8.82 20.22 5.72
CA LYS A 49 -7.75 20.78 4.91
C LYS A 49 -6.40 20.64 5.63
N ASP A 50 -5.34 20.40 4.86
CA ASP A 50 -3.95 20.26 5.32
C ASP A 50 -3.69 19.06 6.26
N THR A 51 -4.67 18.15 6.42
CA THR A 51 -4.48 16.89 7.14
C THR A 51 -3.52 15.97 6.39
N CYS A 52 -2.44 15.53 7.04
CA CYS A 52 -1.57 14.48 6.51
C CYS A 52 -2.29 13.12 6.56
N ILE A 53 -2.87 12.70 5.44
CA ILE A 53 -3.64 11.44 5.34
C ILE A 53 -2.70 10.24 5.31
N ILE A 54 -1.58 10.34 4.59
CA ILE A 54 -0.63 9.25 4.39
C ILE A 54 0.79 9.82 4.48
N SER A 55 1.63 9.15 5.27
CA SER A 55 3.08 9.35 5.26
C SER A 55 3.75 8.01 5.01
N ILE A 56 4.61 7.95 3.98
CA ILE A 56 5.30 6.72 3.56
C ILE A 56 6.78 6.84 3.95
N PRO A 57 7.28 5.96 4.84
CA PRO A 57 8.70 5.82 5.09
C PRO A 57 9.50 5.58 3.81
N HIS A 58 10.66 6.24 3.66
CA HIS A 58 11.52 6.07 2.48
C HIS A 58 11.97 4.62 2.26
N CYS A 59 12.13 3.83 3.34
CA CYS A 59 12.49 2.41 3.27
C CYS A 59 11.44 1.50 2.60
N LEU A 60 10.23 2.02 2.34
CA LEU A 60 9.17 1.33 1.61
C LEU A 60 9.19 1.63 0.10
N LEU A 61 10.01 2.59 -0.33
CA LEU A 61 10.10 2.98 -1.72
C LEU A 61 11.13 2.11 -2.45
N ILE A 62 10.80 1.76 -3.69
CA ILE A 62 11.78 1.25 -4.64
C ILE A 62 12.20 2.45 -5.48
N THR A 63 13.48 2.83 -5.38
CA THR A 63 14.08 3.94 -6.12
C THR A 63 15.21 3.43 -6.98
N THR A 64 15.68 4.25 -7.92
CA THR A 64 16.86 3.93 -8.74
C THR A 64 18.10 3.69 -7.89
N ALA A 65 18.28 4.42 -6.79
CA ALA A 65 19.36 4.19 -5.84
C ALA A 65 19.25 2.80 -5.20
N VAL A 66 18.04 2.38 -4.78
CA VAL A 66 17.81 1.03 -4.25
C VAL A 66 18.13 -0.04 -5.30
N VAL A 67 17.70 0.16 -6.55
CA VAL A 67 17.97 -0.78 -7.65
C VAL A 67 19.47 -0.88 -7.95
N ASN A 68 20.18 0.25 -8.04
CA ASN A 68 21.63 0.29 -8.30
C ASN A 68 22.44 -0.40 -7.19
N SER A 69 21.97 -0.33 -5.94
CA SER A 69 22.59 -1.02 -4.81
C SER A 69 22.20 -2.50 -4.68
N SER A 70 21.27 -2.98 -5.51
CA SER A 70 20.82 -4.37 -5.51
C SER A 70 21.61 -5.22 -6.51
N TRP A 71 21.34 -6.53 -6.54
CA TRP A 71 21.93 -7.44 -7.52
C TRP A 71 21.66 -7.02 -8.99
N LEU A 72 20.59 -6.26 -9.25
CA LEU A 72 20.28 -5.73 -10.58
C LEU A 72 21.26 -4.65 -11.04
N GLY A 73 21.91 -3.92 -10.13
CA GLY A 73 22.92 -2.92 -10.46
C GLY A 73 24.32 -3.49 -10.70
N LEU A 74 24.50 -4.80 -10.54
CA LEU A 74 25.75 -5.52 -10.82
C LEU A 74 25.82 -6.05 -12.27
N ILE A 75 24.74 -5.88 -13.04
CA ILE A 75 24.63 -6.21 -14.47
C ILE A 75 25.01 -4.97 -15.27
#